data_AF-A0A3A4SVE9-F1
#
_entry.id   AF-A0A3A4SVE9-F1
#
_cell.length_a   1.000
_cell.length_b   1.000
_cell.length_c   1.000
_cell.angle_alpha   90.00
_cell.angle_beta   90.00
_cell.angle_gamma   90.00
#
_symmetry.space_group_name_H-M   'P 1'
#
loop_
_entity.id
_entity.type
_entity.pdbx_description
1 polymer ?
#
loop_
_entity_poly.entity_id
_entity_poly.type
_entity_poly.pdbx_seq_one_letter_code
_entity_poly.pdbx_strand_id
1 'polypeptide(L)'
;MIIEKNDIQIPVLAAGRGWLAVDKPSGMSVHNAPGEDLCAIVSQGIGDEAELQDRIGINPLQDVHPVHRLDSETSGVILLAADPECFRFFSRQFNDRTIQKTYIALVHGRVESPKNRDIWGMGPRPGLFFPLFLPKFQFADSIQHPAHRLGKLLEDYWF
;
A
#
# COMPACT_ATOMS: atom_id res chain seq x y z
N MET A 1 -12.72 -1.90 8.85
CA MET A 1 -12.13 -2.63 9.99
C MET A 1 -10.89 -1.88 10.44
N ILE A 2 -10.57 -1.90 11.73
CA ILE A 2 -9.42 -1.21 12.32
C ILE A 2 -8.69 -2.24 13.19
N ILE A 3 -7.36 -2.32 13.06
CA ILE A 3 -6.50 -3.07 13.97
C ILE A 3 -6.04 -2.09 15.06
N GLU A 4 -6.26 -2.45 16.33
CA GLU A 4 -5.93 -1.59 17.48
C GLU A 4 -4.86 -2.22 18.36
N LYS A 5 -3.84 -1.44 18.74
CA LYS A 5 -2.83 -1.85 19.73
C LYS A 5 -2.23 -0.65 20.43
N ASN A 6 -2.19 -0.63 21.76
CA ASN A 6 -1.56 0.44 22.56
C ASN A 6 -1.96 1.85 22.10
N ASP A 7 -3.27 2.11 21.96
CA ASP A 7 -3.85 3.37 21.45
C ASP A 7 -3.51 3.73 19.99
N ILE A 8 -2.84 2.85 19.26
CA ILE A 8 -2.59 2.99 17.82
C ILE A 8 -3.74 2.32 17.06
N GLN A 9 -4.35 3.07 16.15
CA GLN A 9 -5.37 2.56 15.22
C GLN A 9 -4.77 2.43 13.82
N ILE A 10 -4.89 1.25 13.23
CA ILE A 10 -4.40 0.94 11.88
C ILE A 10 -5.59 0.50 11.03
N PRO A 11 -6.17 1.42 10.24
CA PRO A 11 -7.26 1.09 9.34
C PRO A 11 -6.84 0.06 8.30
N VAL A 12 -7.63 -1.02 8.16
CA VAL A 12 -7.53 -1.95 7.04
C VAL A 12 -8.39 -1.41 5.90
N LEU A 13 -7.73 -0.88 4.87
CA LEU A 13 -8.38 -0.27 3.70
C LEU A 13 -8.90 -1.34 2.75
N ALA A 14 -8.12 -2.42 2.56
CA ALA A 14 -8.43 -3.49 1.65
C ALA A 14 -7.81 -4.82 2.11
N ALA A 15 -8.43 -5.94 1.80
CA ALA A 15 -7.85 -7.27 2.02
C ALA A 15 -8.44 -8.29 1.05
N GLY A 16 -7.59 -9.21 0.61
CA GLY A 16 -7.94 -10.36 -0.21
C GLY A 16 -7.01 -11.53 0.09
N ARG A 17 -7.13 -12.63 -0.66
CA ARG A 17 -6.34 -13.83 -0.41
C ARG A 17 -4.84 -13.51 -0.48
N GLY A 18 -4.15 -13.68 0.63
CA GLY A 18 -2.71 -13.51 0.73
C GLY A 18 -2.20 -12.08 0.84
N TRP A 19 -3.07 -11.07 0.94
CA TRP A 19 -2.65 -9.67 0.98
C TRP A 19 -3.64 -8.74 1.67
N LEU A 20 -3.13 -7.60 2.13
CA LEU A 20 -3.94 -6.51 2.67
C LEU A 20 -3.26 -5.16 2.46
N ALA A 21 -4.07 -4.11 2.34
CA ALA A 21 -3.64 -2.72 2.33
C ALA A 21 -4.12 -2.04 3.61
N VAL A 22 -3.19 -1.39 4.29
CA VAL A 22 -3.42 -0.71 5.57
C VAL A 22 -3.01 0.76 5.46
N ASP A 23 -3.63 1.62 6.25
CA ASP A 23 -3.22 3.02 6.38
C ASP A 23 -2.22 3.15 7.53
N LYS A 24 -0.95 3.42 7.20
CA LYS A 24 0.12 3.57 8.17
C LYS A 24 0.08 4.99 8.77
N PRO A 25 0.03 5.14 10.10
CA PRO A 25 0.16 6.45 10.71
C PRO A 25 1.57 7.04 10.53
N SER A 26 1.69 8.36 10.68
CA SER A 26 2.99 9.03 10.76
C SER A 26 3.69 8.68 12.08
N GLY A 27 5.02 8.72 12.09
CA GLY A 27 5.86 8.36 13.24
C GLY A 27 6.07 6.85 13.42
N MET A 28 5.47 6.02 12.55
CA MET A 28 5.53 4.55 12.65
C MET A 28 6.48 3.94 11.61
N SER A 29 7.38 3.08 12.08
CA SER A 29 8.24 2.24 11.23
C SER A 29 7.45 1.14 10.53
N VAL A 30 7.83 0.79 9.31
CA VAL A 30 7.17 -0.31 8.55
C VAL A 30 7.59 -1.69 9.05
N HIS A 31 8.89 -1.94 9.22
CA HIS A 31 9.43 -3.27 9.58
C HIS A 31 10.80 -3.21 10.29
N ASN A 32 11.24 -2.02 10.73
CA ASN A 32 12.56 -1.83 11.33
C ASN A 32 12.51 -1.64 12.86
N ALA A 33 11.38 -1.95 13.50
CA ALA A 33 11.20 -1.79 14.94
C ALA A 33 10.45 -3.02 15.49
N PRO A 34 11.17 -4.15 15.70
CA PRO A 34 10.55 -5.43 16.02
C PRO A 34 9.55 -5.33 17.19
N GLY A 35 8.31 -5.79 16.97
CA GLY A 35 7.25 -5.78 17.98
C GLY A 35 6.42 -4.49 18.07
N GLU A 36 6.95 -3.38 17.53
CA GLU A 36 6.34 -2.04 17.57
C GLU A 36 6.11 -1.46 16.17
N ASP A 37 6.67 -2.06 15.13
CA ASP A 37 6.44 -1.67 13.73
C ASP A 37 5.10 -2.14 13.17
N LEU A 38 4.73 -1.53 12.04
CA LEU A 38 3.49 -1.81 11.33
C LEU A 38 3.27 -3.31 11.09
N CYS A 39 4.30 -4.03 10.63
CA CYS A 39 4.15 -5.44 10.29
C CYS A 39 3.87 -6.28 11.55
N ALA A 40 4.58 -6.03 12.64
CA ALA A 40 4.34 -6.74 13.90
C ALA A 40 2.93 -6.47 14.45
N ILE A 41 2.46 -5.22 14.41
CA ILE A 41 1.11 -4.86 14.89
C ILE A 41 0.04 -5.49 14.01
N VAL A 42 0.20 -5.42 12.68
CA VAL A 42 -0.77 -5.98 11.74
C VAL A 42 -0.81 -7.50 11.80
N SER A 43 0.34 -8.19 11.90
CA SER A 43 0.40 -9.64 12.10
C SER A 43 -0.41 -10.06 13.33
N GLN A 44 -0.22 -9.36 14.46
CA GLN A 44 -0.95 -9.64 15.70
C GLN A 44 -2.45 -9.38 15.53
N GLY A 45 -2.83 -8.24 14.97
CA GLY A 45 -4.23 -7.90 14.75
C GLY A 45 -4.96 -8.86 13.81
N ILE A 46 -4.29 -9.42 12.81
CA ILE A 46 -4.86 -10.50 11.98
C ILE A 46 -5.15 -11.73 12.85
N GLY A 47 -4.23 -12.10 13.75
CA GLY A 47 -4.41 -13.24 14.67
C GLY A 47 -5.61 -13.11 15.61
N ASP A 48 -6.02 -11.90 15.93
CA ASP A 48 -7.16 -11.62 16.82
C ASP A 48 -8.51 -11.50 16.06
N GLU A 49 -8.48 -11.23 14.75
CA GLU A 49 -9.67 -10.93 13.93
C GLU A 49 -10.03 -12.06 12.96
N ALA A 50 -10.97 -12.94 13.35
CA ALA A 50 -11.35 -14.12 12.57
C ALA A 50 -11.87 -13.82 11.16
N GLU A 51 -12.62 -12.71 10.97
CA GLU A 51 -13.08 -12.30 9.64
C GLU A 51 -11.90 -11.94 8.72
N LEU A 52 -10.88 -11.27 9.27
CA LEU A 52 -9.70 -10.89 8.51
C LEU A 52 -8.86 -12.12 8.14
N GLN A 53 -8.76 -13.10 9.05
CA GLN A 53 -8.12 -14.39 8.77
C GLN A 53 -8.79 -15.12 7.62
N ASP A 54 -10.13 -15.21 7.61
CA ASP A 54 -10.87 -15.88 6.54
C ASP A 54 -10.67 -15.16 5.18
N ARG A 55 -10.71 -13.82 5.20
CA ARG A 55 -10.52 -13.00 3.99
C ARG A 55 -9.12 -13.12 3.39
N ILE A 56 -8.09 -13.11 4.24
CA ILE A 56 -6.69 -13.26 3.80
C ILE A 56 -6.39 -14.72 3.49
N GLY A 57 -7.08 -15.67 4.13
CA GLY A 57 -6.92 -17.10 3.90
C GLY A 57 -5.56 -17.63 4.32
N ILE A 58 -4.97 -17.06 5.37
CA ILE A 58 -3.65 -17.45 5.90
C ILE A 58 -3.78 -18.13 7.25
N ASN A 59 -2.73 -18.87 7.63
CA ASN A 59 -2.57 -19.36 8.98
C ASN A 59 -2.28 -18.16 9.91
N PRO A 60 -2.99 -18.01 11.05
CA PRO A 60 -2.77 -16.92 12.01
C PRO A 60 -1.35 -16.85 12.59
N LEU A 61 -0.53 -17.89 12.41
CA LEU A 61 0.89 -17.91 12.79
C LEU A 61 1.83 -17.30 11.74
N GLN A 62 1.32 -16.86 10.59
CA GLN A 62 2.13 -16.38 9.48
C GLN A 62 2.24 -14.85 9.50
N ASP A 63 3.48 -14.36 9.56
CA ASP A 63 3.77 -12.93 9.51
C ASP A 63 3.47 -12.31 8.15
N VAL A 64 3.06 -11.05 8.17
CA VAL A 64 2.92 -10.23 6.96
C VAL A 64 4.23 -9.54 6.63
N HIS A 65 4.48 -9.35 5.34
CA HIS A 65 5.69 -8.74 4.81
C HIS A 65 5.36 -7.53 3.92
N PRO A 66 6.06 -6.40 4.07
CA PRO A 66 5.83 -5.23 3.25
C PRO A 66 6.46 -5.41 1.88
N VAL A 67 5.69 -5.17 0.82
CA VAL A 67 6.20 -5.25 -0.57
C VAL A 67 6.78 -3.93 -1.06
N HIS A 68 6.60 -2.86 -0.29
CA HIS A 68 7.25 -1.57 -0.46
C HIS A 68 7.43 -0.89 0.89
N ARG A 69 8.25 0.16 0.93
CA ARG A 69 8.48 0.98 2.12
C ARG A 69 7.82 2.35 2.01
N LEU A 70 7.60 2.93 3.17
CA LEU A 70 7.25 4.32 3.41
C LEU A 70 8.09 4.79 4.59
N ASP A 71 8.56 6.03 4.58
CA ASP A 71 9.38 6.54 5.67
C ASP A 71 8.55 6.68 6.95
N SER A 72 9.19 6.64 8.12
CA SER A 72 8.48 6.62 9.41
C SER A 72 7.54 7.81 9.58
N GLU A 73 8.03 9.01 9.24
CA GLU A 73 7.29 10.28 9.32
C GLU A 73 6.29 10.50 8.17
N THR A 74 6.12 9.52 7.28
CA THR A 74 5.14 9.62 6.20
C THR A 74 3.96 8.71 6.49
N SER A 75 2.75 9.25 6.50
CA SER A 75 1.52 8.47 6.60
C SER A 75 1.03 8.00 5.23
N GLY A 76 0.16 6.99 5.23
CA GLY A 76 -0.56 6.55 4.05
C GLY A 76 -0.48 5.05 3.80
N VAL A 77 -0.91 4.67 2.60
CA VAL A 77 -1.17 3.27 2.25
C VAL A 77 0.11 2.45 2.16
N ILE A 78 0.14 1.33 2.89
CA ILE A 78 1.12 0.26 2.74
C ILE A 78 0.42 -1.02 2.29
N LEU A 79 0.97 -1.66 1.26
CA LEU A 79 0.58 -3.00 0.84
C LEU A 79 1.45 -4.05 1.55
N LEU A 80 0.78 -5.02 2.15
CA LEU A 80 1.36 -6.13 2.90
C LEU A 80 0.98 -7.45 2.23
N ALA A 81 1.94 -8.34 2.08
CA ALA A 81 1.74 -9.70 1.60
C ALA A 81 1.82 -10.67 2.78
N ALA A 82 0.84 -11.55 2.89
CA ALA A 82 0.74 -12.55 3.94
C ALA A 82 1.18 -13.95 3.49
N ASP A 83 1.50 -14.12 2.20
CA ASP A 83 2.09 -15.34 1.67
C ASP A 83 3.23 -15.05 0.65
N PRO A 84 4.11 -16.03 0.39
CA PRO A 84 5.24 -15.84 -0.52
C PRO A 84 4.86 -15.60 -1.98
N GLU A 85 3.71 -16.10 -2.44
CA GLU A 85 3.24 -15.92 -3.81
C GLU A 85 2.81 -14.47 -4.04
N CYS A 86 1.95 -13.93 -3.17
CA CYS A 86 1.54 -12.54 -3.17
C CYS A 86 2.74 -11.61 -3.02
N PHE A 87 3.70 -11.94 -2.13
CA PHE A 87 4.91 -11.14 -1.97
C PHE A 87 5.70 -11.04 -3.27
N ARG A 88 5.94 -12.16 -3.97
CA ARG A 88 6.64 -12.16 -5.26
C ARG A 88 5.86 -11.42 -6.34
N PHE A 89 4.55 -11.61 -6.39
CA PHE A 89 3.67 -10.95 -7.37
C PHE A 89 3.74 -9.43 -7.24
N PHE A 90 3.47 -8.89 -6.05
CA PHE A 90 3.49 -7.44 -5.86
C PHE A 90 4.90 -6.86 -5.94
N SER A 91 5.92 -7.55 -5.42
CA SER A 91 7.31 -7.12 -5.57
C SER A 91 7.71 -6.94 -7.03
N ARG A 92 7.28 -7.85 -7.92
CA ARG A 92 7.47 -7.70 -9.37
C ARG A 92 6.76 -6.45 -9.91
N GLN A 93 5.52 -6.21 -9.52
CA GLN A 93 4.77 -5.03 -9.97
C GLN A 93 5.41 -3.70 -9.51
N PHE A 94 5.97 -3.66 -8.30
CA PHE A 94 6.76 -2.53 -7.81
C PHE A 94 8.06 -2.36 -8.62
N ASN A 95 8.78 -3.47 -8.87
CA ASN A 95 10.00 -3.48 -9.66
C ASN A 95 9.77 -2.99 -11.10
N ASP A 96 8.71 -3.48 -11.74
CA ASP A 96 8.37 -3.19 -13.14
C ASP A 96 7.70 -1.82 -13.31
N ARG A 97 7.46 -1.10 -12.19
CA ARG A 97 6.81 0.23 -12.14
C ARG A 97 5.46 0.22 -12.85
N THR A 98 4.68 -0.82 -12.60
CA THR A 98 3.28 -0.94 -13.07
C THR A 98 2.30 -0.37 -12.05
N ILE A 99 2.73 -0.23 -10.80
CA ILE A 99 1.96 0.40 -9.72
C ILE A 99 2.07 1.92 -9.80
N GLN A 100 0.93 2.59 -9.77
CA GLN A 100 0.83 4.05 -9.64
C GLN A 100 0.73 4.43 -8.17
N LYS A 101 1.48 5.47 -7.77
CA LYS A 101 1.49 5.99 -6.42
C LYS A 101 1.27 7.50 -6.48
N THR A 102 0.37 7.98 -5.64
CA THR A 102 0.02 9.40 -5.55
C THR A 102 0.25 9.85 -4.12
N TYR A 103 0.93 10.97 -3.95
CA TYR A 103 1.23 11.56 -2.65
C TYR A 103 0.72 13.00 -2.63
N ILE A 104 0.17 13.40 -1.49
CA ILE A 104 -0.13 14.79 -1.19
C ILE A 104 0.95 15.28 -0.22
N ALA A 105 1.56 16.41 -0.53
CA ALA A 105 2.60 17.00 0.29
C ALA A 105 2.39 18.52 0.39
N LEU A 106 2.60 19.06 1.58
CA LEU A 106 2.74 20.49 1.79
C LEU A 106 4.22 20.85 1.69
N VAL A 107 4.54 21.85 0.89
CA VAL A 107 5.91 22.30 0.65
C VAL A 107 6.08 23.76 1.01
N HIS A 108 7.28 24.13 1.44
CA HIS A 108 7.62 25.51 1.78
C HIS A 108 8.25 26.21 0.57
N GLY A 109 7.81 27.45 0.28
CA GLY A 109 8.29 28.25 -0.84
C GLY A 109 7.31 28.27 -2.04
N ARG A 110 7.77 28.82 -3.17
CA ARG A 110 6.99 28.89 -4.41
C ARG A 110 7.45 27.80 -5.36
N VAL A 111 6.60 26.80 -5.57
CA VAL A 111 6.82 25.80 -6.62
C VAL A 111 6.46 26.42 -7.96
N GLU A 112 7.45 26.61 -8.82
CA GLU A 112 7.18 26.99 -10.21
C GLU A 112 6.55 25.80 -10.95
N SER A 113 5.59 26.09 -11.82
CA SER A 113 5.02 25.04 -12.68
C SER A 113 6.16 24.38 -13.47
N PRO A 114 6.33 23.05 -13.41
CA PRO A 114 7.45 22.39 -14.07
C PRO A 114 7.43 22.71 -15.57
N LYS A 115 8.52 23.30 -16.10
CA LYS A 115 8.68 23.57 -17.54
C LYS A 115 8.95 22.29 -18.34
N ASN A 116 9.51 21.30 -17.67
CA ASN A 116 9.50 19.88 -18.02
C ASN A 116 9.18 19.12 -16.73
N ARG A 117 8.62 17.91 -16.82
CA ARG A 117 8.65 16.98 -15.68
C ARG A 117 10.13 16.72 -15.39
N ASP A 118 10.73 17.51 -14.52
CA ASP A 118 12.13 17.40 -14.12
C ASP A 118 12.28 16.12 -13.31
N ILE A 119 12.50 15.06 -14.08
CA ILE A 119 12.97 13.76 -13.69
C ILE A 119 14.39 13.92 -13.15
N TRP A 120 14.52 14.26 -11.87
CA TRP A 120 15.74 14.01 -11.11
C TRP A 120 16.00 12.49 -11.14
N GLY A 121 16.73 12.02 -12.14
CA GLY A 121 17.27 10.66 -12.25
C GLY A 121 16.28 9.49 -12.44
N MET A 122 14.97 9.70 -12.47
CA MET A 122 14.00 8.65 -12.80
C MET A 122 13.37 8.93 -14.16
N GLY A 123 13.97 8.40 -15.23
CA GLY A 123 13.77 8.77 -16.63
C GLY A 123 12.32 8.92 -17.16
N PRO A 124 12.16 9.57 -18.33
CA PRO A 124 10.85 9.84 -18.91
C PRO A 124 10.31 8.58 -19.59
N ARG A 125 9.01 8.29 -19.45
CA ARG A 125 8.32 7.40 -20.39
C ARG A 125 7.72 8.25 -21.51
N PRO A 126 7.99 7.93 -22.80
CA PRO A 126 7.31 8.58 -23.92
C PRO A 126 5.83 8.19 -23.93
N GLY A 127 4.94 9.16 -24.13
CA GLY A 127 3.59 8.90 -24.67
C GLY A 127 2.38 9.05 -23.75
N LEU A 128 2.50 9.48 -22.48
CA LEU A 128 1.31 9.69 -21.63
C LEU A 128 1.05 11.16 -21.34
N PHE A 129 0.19 11.76 -22.16
CA PHE A 129 -0.58 12.96 -21.85
C PHE A 129 -1.82 12.55 -21.07
N PHE A 130 -2.08 13.08 -19.87
CA PHE A 130 -3.42 13.02 -19.29
C PHE A 130 -3.78 14.28 -18.50
N PRO A 131 -5.02 14.79 -18.68
CA PRO A 131 -5.57 15.94 -17.96
C PRO A 131 -5.91 15.53 -16.52
N LEU A 132 -6.30 16.52 -15.72
CA LEU A 132 -6.89 16.36 -14.38
C LEU A 132 -7.85 15.15 -14.36
N PHE A 133 -7.43 14.04 -13.75
CA PHE A 133 -8.26 12.83 -13.66
C PHE A 133 -8.03 12.15 -12.31
N LEU A 134 -9.15 11.80 -11.68
CA LEU A 134 -9.28 11.06 -10.43
C LEU A 134 -8.33 9.84 -10.43
N PRO A 135 -7.53 9.60 -9.37
CA PRO A 135 -6.63 8.46 -9.34
C PRO A 135 -7.45 7.17 -9.13
N LYS A 136 -7.77 6.48 -10.23
CA LYS A 136 -8.20 5.08 -10.16
C LYS A 136 -6.98 4.21 -9.94
N PHE A 137 -6.98 3.38 -8.90
CA PHE A 137 -6.05 2.26 -8.77
C PHE A 137 -6.37 1.24 -9.89
N GLN A 138 -5.79 1.43 -11.08
CA GLN A 138 -5.90 0.47 -12.17
C GLN A 138 -4.73 -0.51 -12.11
N PHE A 139 -5.03 -1.78 -11.84
CA PHE A 139 -4.13 -2.88 -12.18
C PHE A 139 -4.21 -3.07 -13.69
N ALA A 140 -3.07 -3.28 -14.36
CA ALA A 140 -3.08 -3.66 -15.76
C ALA A 140 -3.82 -5.01 -15.91
N ASP A 141 -4.86 -5.04 -16.74
CA ASP A 141 -5.86 -6.12 -16.90
C ASP A 141 -5.31 -7.50 -17.35
N SER A 142 -3.99 -7.71 -17.40
CA SER A 142 -3.39 -8.83 -18.13
C SER A 142 -2.85 -9.99 -17.29
N ILE A 143 -3.13 -10.08 -15.98
CA ILE A 143 -2.63 -11.20 -15.16
C ILE A 143 -3.76 -11.78 -14.32
N GLN A 144 -4.40 -12.87 -14.77
CA GLN A 144 -5.40 -13.67 -14.04
C GLN A 144 -4.86 -14.11 -12.65
N HIS A 145 -4.96 -13.25 -11.63
CA HIS A 145 -4.56 -13.52 -10.25
C HIS A 145 -5.63 -12.95 -9.30
N PRO A 146 -5.96 -13.60 -8.17
CA PRO A 146 -6.98 -13.13 -7.22
C PRO A 146 -6.86 -11.68 -6.71
N ALA A 147 -5.77 -10.96 -7.00
CA ALA A 147 -5.58 -9.52 -6.73
C ALA A 147 -6.41 -8.54 -7.60
N HIS A 148 -7.16 -9.02 -8.61
CA HIS A 148 -8.00 -8.18 -9.51
C HIS A 148 -9.06 -7.32 -8.83
N ARG A 149 -9.33 -7.53 -7.54
CA ARG A 149 -10.41 -6.85 -6.80
C ARG A 149 -9.99 -5.58 -6.05
N LEU A 150 -8.74 -5.14 -6.14
CA LEU A 150 -8.28 -3.91 -5.49
C LEU A 150 -8.84 -2.63 -6.13
N GLY A 151 -9.00 -2.61 -7.47
CA GLY A 151 -9.27 -1.36 -8.19
C GLY A 151 -10.61 -0.70 -7.90
N LYS A 152 -11.58 -1.48 -7.39
CA LYS A 152 -12.92 -1.00 -7.06
C LYS A 152 -13.05 -0.48 -5.62
N LEU A 153 -12.18 -0.91 -4.71
CA LEU A 153 -12.32 -0.64 -3.27
C LEU A 153 -11.83 0.76 -2.87
N LEU A 154 -11.01 1.40 -3.71
CA LEU A 154 -10.41 2.71 -3.42
C LEU A 154 -11.18 3.90 -3.99
N GLU A 155 -12.24 3.66 -4.78
CA GLU A 155 -13.19 4.71 -5.18
C GLU A 155 -14.09 5.14 -4.01
N ASP A 156 -14.33 4.26 -3.03
CA ASP A 156 -15.27 4.49 -1.92
C ASP A 156 -14.64 5.20 -0.69
N TYR A 157 -13.33 5.45 -0.70
CA TYR A 157 -12.58 6.02 0.44
C TYR A 157 -12.24 7.51 0.31
N TRP A 158 -12.79 8.22 -0.68
CA TRP A 158 -12.61 9.66 -0.84
C TRP A 158 -13.93 10.35 -1.21
N PHE A 159 -14.33 11.32 -0.37
CA PHE A 159 -15.24 12.42 -0.73
C PHE A 159 -14.54 13.42 -1.65
#